data_AF-A0A841R8Z9-F1
#
_entry.id   AF-A0A841R8Z9-F1
#
_cell.length_a   1.000
_cell.length_b   1.000
_cell.length_c   1.000
_cell.angle_alpha   90.00
_cell.angle_beta   90.00
_cell.angle_gamma   90.00
#
_symmetry.space_group_name_H-M   'P 1'
#
loop_
_entity.id
_entity.type
_entity.pdbx_description
1 polymer ?
#
loop_
_entity_poly.entity_id
_entity_poly.type
_entity_poly.pdbx_seq_one_letter_code
_entity_poly.pdbx_strand_id
1 'polypeptide(L)'
;MKIKKLIQLLGILIVIISCTQPSSNDSESEFSIITETESLGSTPQDVYFIFTNSSSSTTKVAPEVNNNTRNLDSNLAQDKEEITYTSNRFSHSYGIIEEIREYESLPINFQYDNSRTVSSPVFSYTEFPDNPNVDSKDFYISNTGSTTVRSTNRYYETMNNGTKDITLSIWVADESWVTGGSKNDLITSEMITALASSFLIAGPGNDIYDWVTGIYGEPWGDQPYPYLLPLAAADNITILLYDIDNDDADAITNGGTVGYFWSKDNFKYNAISDPGSNERIMFYIDSSMFAHADDLGPWEVADSWPSTVISTLAHEFQHMIHFYQKQILNGISSSTDTWINEMCSLVTEDFLSNKLNVTGPRGLINAGDAGNYPIDEGRLPLFNYWNENSFMIWDYNDSDLVLRDYSSAYAFGAFLARNYGGAALFQQIVQSSFTDENALVNAVNTINSTNLDFKDLLVAWGEAAIHTSDTTYTPGYNTGAYFTSDLNGITYNLGSIDLNNYDPQIFFYDSNWVMQEMGPGTNILYKAGSNLTGEQSWNLIVPRGVTVTTVLMDS
;
A
#
# COMPACT_ATOMS: atom_id res chain seq x y z
N MET A 1 -19.93 26.46 16.72
CA MET A 1 -19.42 26.89 18.05
C MET A 1 -17.92 27.10 17.89
N LYS A 2 -17.44 28.35 17.91
CA LYS A 2 -16.05 28.71 17.55
C LYS A 2 -15.09 28.34 18.68
N ILE A 3 -14.20 27.37 18.47
CA ILE A 3 -13.04 27.11 19.34
C ILE A 3 -11.79 27.55 18.57
N LYS A 4 -11.28 28.75 18.86
CA LYS A 4 -9.93 29.18 18.44
C LYS A 4 -8.93 28.59 19.43
N LYS A 5 -8.09 27.64 19.00
CA LYS A 5 -6.84 27.30 19.70
C LYS A 5 -5.70 28.09 19.07
N LEU A 6 -4.96 28.81 19.90
CA LEU A 6 -3.77 29.59 19.52
C LEU A 6 -2.55 28.82 20.03
N ILE A 7 -1.68 28.35 19.13
CA ILE A 7 -0.32 27.91 19.49
C ILE A 7 0.64 28.80 18.71
N GLN A 8 1.52 29.48 19.44
CA GLN A 8 2.45 30.47 18.90
C GLN A 8 3.86 30.04 19.28
N LEU A 9 4.61 29.49 18.33
CA LEU A 9 6.08 29.45 18.35
C LEU A 9 6.58 29.29 16.91
N LEU A 10 7.34 30.29 16.46
CA LEU A 10 7.89 30.51 15.10
C LEU A 10 6.87 30.93 14.02
N GLY A 11 6.48 32.21 14.01
CA GLY A 11 6.06 32.95 12.81
C GLY A 11 4.73 32.59 12.13
N ILE A 12 4.25 31.35 12.24
CA ILE A 12 3.09 30.83 11.52
C ILE A 12 1.84 31.05 12.36
N LEU A 13 0.95 31.92 11.90
CA LEU A 13 -0.38 32.12 12.50
C LEU A 13 -1.35 31.10 11.89
N ILE A 14 -1.55 29.96 12.57
CA ILE A 14 -2.54 28.95 12.15
C ILE A 14 -3.93 29.38 12.68
N VAL A 15 -4.87 29.67 11.78
CA VAL A 15 -6.28 29.90 12.11
C VAL A 15 -7.10 28.72 11.59
N ILE A 16 -7.47 27.81 12.48
CA ILE A 16 -8.32 26.66 12.13
C ILE A 16 -9.79 27.08 12.22
N ILE A 17 -10.48 27.07 11.08
CA ILE A 17 -11.94 27.14 11.00
C ILE A 17 -12.40 25.88 10.29
N SER A 18 -12.88 24.90 11.04
CA SER A 18 -13.57 23.73 10.48
C SER A 18 -15.07 23.89 10.68
N CYS A 19 -15.84 23.76 9.59
CA CYS A 19 -17.30 23.76 9.62
C CYS A 19 -17.81 22.35 9.31
N THR A 20 -18.61 21.77 10.19
CA THR A 20 -19.22 20.43 10.02
C THR A 20 -20.74 20.52 10.11
N GLN A 21 -21.44 19.73 9.28
CA GLN A 21 -22.91 19.65 9.27
C GLN A 21 -23.43 18.75 10.41
N PRO A 22 -24.54 19.11 11.09
CA PRO A 22 -25.20 18.22 12.04
C PRO A 22 -26.01 17.13 11.31
N SER A 23 -25.95 15.89 11.81
CA SER A 23 -26.73 14.77 11.28
C SER A 23 -28.20 14.88 11.72
N SER A 24 -29.11 15.26 10.83
CA SER A 24 -30.56 15.10 11.06
C SER A 24 -31.30 14.60 9.82
N ASN A 25 -32.33 13.77 10.05
CA ASN A 25 -33.10 13.02 9.06
C ASN A 25 -34.23 13.85 8.42
N ASP A 26 -33.89 15.00 7.83
CA ASP A 26 -34.82 15.74 6.97
C ASP A 26 -34.20 15.97 5.58
N SER A 27 -35.05 16.19 4.59
CA SER A 27 -34.76 16.34 3.16
C SER A 27 -33.95 17.62 2.83
N GLU A 28 -32.81 17.80 3.47
CA GLU A 28 -31.89 18.93 3.30
C GLU A 28 -30.96 18.74 2.09
N SER A 29 -30.53 19.86 1.51
CA SER A 29 -29.75 19.95 0.26
C SER A 29 -28.47 19.11 0.28
N GLU A 30 -28.11 18.54 -0.86
CA GLU A 30 -26.88 17.73 -1.05
C GLU A 30 -25.57 18.51 -0.83
N PHE A 31 -25.66 19.84 -0.74
CA PHE A 31 -24.56 20.75 -0.55
C PHE A 31 -24.90 21.88 0.43
N SER A 32 -23.86 22.52 0.95
CA SER A 32 -23.91 23.75 1.74
C SER A 32 -23.14 24.86 1.04
N ILE A 33 -23.63 26.10 1.10
CA ILE A 33 -22.88 27.28 0.65
C ILE A 33 -22.31 27.97 1.88
N ILE A 34 -20.98 28.05 1.95
CA ILE A 34 -20.24 28.68 3.05
C ILE A 34 -19.51 29.90 2.50
N THR A 35 -19.66 31.06 3.14
CA THR A 35 -18.80 32.21 2.84
C THR A 35 -17.65 32.22 3.82
N GLU A 36 -16.44 31.93 3.34
CA GLU A 36 -15.24 32.09 4.15
C GLU A 36 -14.59 33.45 3.94
N THR A 37 -14.15 34.05 5.04
CA THR A 37 -13.55 35.39 5.06
C THR A 37 -12.29 35.36 5.92
N GLU A 38 -11.15 35.63 5.30
CA GLU A 38 -9.85 35.64 5.96
C GLU A 38 -9.26 37.05 6.03
N SER A 39 -8.69 37.38 7.18
CA SER A 39 -8.00 38.65 7.42
C SER A 39 -6.49 38.44 7.44
N LEU A 40 -5.85 38.48 6.28
CA LEU A 40 -4.44 38.11 6.06
C LEU A 40 -3.44 39.17 6.55
N GLY A 41 -3.93 40.33 7.01
CA GLY A 41 -3.07 41.42 7.47
C GLY A 41 -2.24 42.03 6.33
N SER A 42 -1.03 42.50 6.63
CA SER A 42 -0.14 43.17 5.67
C SER A 42 0.97 42.27 5.11
N THR A 43 1.19 41.11 5.70
CA THR A 43 2.17 40.13 5.20
C THR A 43 1.50 39.37 4.05
N PRO A 44 2.10 39.31 2.85
CA PRO A 44 1.59 38.49 1.77
C PRO A 44 1.52 37.02 2.18
N GLN A 45 0.38 36.40 1.93
CA GLN A 45 0.14 34.98 2.20
C GLN A 45 -0.50 34.29 1.01
N ASP A 46 -0.12 33.03 0.79
CA ASP A 46 -0.81 32.10 -0.07
C ASP A 46 -1.95 31.43 0.74
N VAL A 47 -3.11 31.29 0.11
CA VAL A 47 -4.31 30.72 0.75
C VAL A 47 -4.69 29.44 0.02
N TYR A 48 -4.87 28.38 0.79
CA TYR A 48 -5.29 27.08 0.31
C TYR A 48 -6.56 26.63 1.03
N PHE A 49 -7.39 25.88 0.32
CA PHE A 49 -8.49 25.10 0.90
C PHE A 49 -8.19 23.62 0.72
N ILE A 50 -8.40 22.85 1.78
CA ILE A 50 -8.44 21.40 1.74
C ILE A 50 -9.91 21.00 1.89
N PHE A 51 -10.46 20.36 0.87
CA PHE A 51 -11.74 19.67 0.98
C PHE A 51 -11.45 18.22 1.36
N THR A 52 -11.99 17.74 2.48
CA THR A 52 -11.75 16.40 2.99
C THR A 52 -13.06 15.61 3.05
N ASN A 53 -13.15 14.50 2.32
CA ASN A 53 -14.28 13.56 2.43
C ASN A 53 -13.90 12.40 3.35
N SER A 54 -14.43 12.42 4.56
CA SER A 54 -14.21 11.38 5.58
C SER A 54 -15.42 10.46 5.78
N SER A 55 -16.42 10.58 4.91
CA SER A 55 -17.61 9.73 4.98
C SER A 55 -17.30 8.32 4.49
N SER A 56 -18.15 7.35 4.84
CA SER A 56 -18.14 6.01 4.25
C SER A 56 -19.03 5.91 2.99
N SER A 57 -19.51 7.05 2.48
CA SER A 57 -20.44 7.08 1.35
C SER A 57 -19.68 6.95 0.04
N THR A 58 -20.18 6.11 -0.87
CA THR A 58 -19.66 6.01 -2.24
C THR A 58 -20.20 7.11 -3.16
N THR A 59 -21.14 7.93 -2.70
CA THR A 59 -21.64 9.08 -3.47
C THR A 59 -20.52 10.09 -3.64
N LYS A 60 -20.17 10.36 -4.90
CA LYS A 60 -19.16 11.35 -5.27
C LYS A 60 -19.86 12.63 -5.72
N VAL A 61 -19.43 13.76 -5.16
CA VAL A 61 -19.87 15.10 -5.57
C VAL A 61 -18.67 16.03 -5.51
N ALA A 62 -18.50 16.89 -6.51
CA ALA A 62 -17.42 17.86 -6.55
C ALA A 62 -17.72 19.08 -5.64
N PRO A 63 -16.76 19.58 -4.85
CA PRO A 63 -16.86 20.90 -4.24
C PRO A 63 -16.67 22.01 -5.29
N GLU A 64 -17.05 23.24 -4.95
CA GLU A 64 -16.78 24.43 -5.79
C GLU A 64 -16.25 25.61 -4.98
N VAL A 65 -15.39 26.43 -5.60
CA VAL A 65 -14.91 27.70 -5.04
C VAL A 65 -15.29 28.83 -5.99
N ASN A 66 -16.19 29.70 -5.53
CA ASN A 66 -16.63 30.90 -6.24
C ASN A 66 -15.99 32.14 -5.63
N ASN A 67 -15.20 32.85 -6.42
CA ASN A 67 -14.43 34.01 -5.98
C ASN A 67 -15.24 35.29 -6.21
N ASN A 68 -15.73 35.95 -5.15
CA ASN A 68 -16.58 37.14 -5.27
C ASN A 68 -15.85 38.37 -5.88
N THR A 69 -14.52 38.33 -5.97
CA THR A 69 -13.67 39.46 -6.37
C THR A 69 -13.11 39.36 -7.79
N ARG A 70 -13.28 38.23 -8.48
CA ARG A 70 -12.90 38.07 -9.90
C ARG A 70 -14.12 37.62 -10.70
N ASN A 71 -14.61 38.49 -11.60
CA ASN A 71 -15.46 38.08 -12.71
C ASN A 71 -14.65 37.15 -13.60
N LEU A 72 -14.69 35.85 -13.34
CA LEU A 72 -14.19 34.84 -14.25
C LEU A 72 -15.34 34.44 -15.16
N ASP A 73 -15.13 34.54 -16.47
CA ASP A 73 -15.98 33.86 -17.45
C ASP A 73 -15.91 32.36 -17.15
N SER A 74 -16.99 31.81 -16.61
CA SER A 74 -17.13 30.38 -16.26
C SER A 74 -17.04 29.42 -17.46
N ASN A 75 -16.77 29.93 -18.67
CA ASN A 75 -16.65 29.18 -19.92
C ASN A 75 -15.19 28.82 -20.29
N LEU A 76 -14.22 29.05 -19.40
CA LEU A 76 -12.78 28.80 -19.64
C LEU A 76 -12.13 27.84 -18.63
N ALA A 77 -12.88 27.30 -17.67
CA ALA A 77 -12.34 26.29 -16.75
C ALA A 77 -12.01 25.00 -17.53
N GLN A 78 -10.84 24.44 -17.27
CA GLN A 78 -10.37 23.21 -17.89
C GLN A 78 -10.74 22.01 -17.03
N ASP A 79 -11.15 20.94 -17.68
CA ASP A 79 -11.17 19.63 -17.05
C ASP A 79 -9.73 19.16 -16.92
N LYS A 80 -9.41 18.54 -15.78
CA LYS A 80 -8.12 17.88 -15.59
C LYS A 80 -7.91 16.86 -16.70
N GLU A 81 -6.94 17.10 -17.57
CA GLU A 81 -6.66 16.20 -18.68
C GLU A 81 -6.31 14.82 -18.13
N GLU A 82 -6.83 13.79 -18.78
CA GLU A 82 -6.35 12.44 -18.55
C GLU A 82 -4.94 12.37 -19.14
N ILE A 83 -3.93 12.60 -18.30
CA ILE A 83 -2.57 12.28 -18.70
C ILE A 83 -2.53 10.76 -18.79
N THR A 84 -2.49 10.26 -20.03
CA THR A 84 -1.97 8.92 -20.29
C THR A 84 -0.52 8.97 -19.86
N TYR A 85 -0.27 8.54 -18.62
CA TYR A 85 1.07 8.22 -18.17
C TYR A 85 1.46 7.00 -19.00
N THR A 86 1.98 7.23 -20.22
CA THR A 86 2.47 6.17 -21.10
C THR A 86 3.60 5.50 -20.34
N SER A 87 3.26 4.33 -19.82
CA SER A 87 3.87 3.60 -18.73
C SER A 87 5.23 3.00 -19.06
N ASN A 88 6.05 3.65 -19.89
CA ASN A 88 7.37 3.13 -20.25
C ASN A 88 8.35 3.02 -19.05
N ARG A 89 7.94 3.42 -17.84
CA ARG A 89 8.77 3.31 -16.63
C ARG A 89 8.05 2.80 -15.38
N PHE A 90 6.72 2.71 -15.36
CA PHE A 90 5.95 2.43 -14.13
C PHE A 90 4.63 1.68 -14.32
N SER A 91 4.54 0.77 -15.28
CA SER A 91 3.44 -0.22 -15.26
C SER A 91 3.67 -1.33 -14.22
N HIS A 92 4.12 -0.99 -13.01
CA HIS A 92 4.09 -1.94 -11.91
C HIS A 92 2.67 -2.01 -11.35
N SER A 93 1.77 -2.57 -12.16
CA SER A 93 0.51 -3.09 -11.66
C SER A 93 0.87 -4.30 -10.82
N TYR A 94 0.68 -4.25 -9.51
CA TYR A 94 0.42 -5.48 -8.77
C TYR A 94 -0.96 -5.95 -9.27
N GLY A 95 -0.96 -6.50 -10.48
CA GLY A 95 -2.15 -6.92 -11.19
C GLY A 95 -2.66 -8.16 -10.50
N ILE A 96 -3.33 -7.98 -9.36
CA ILE A 96 -3.91 -9.14 -8.69
C ILE A 96 -4.85 -9.79 -9.72
N ILE A 97 -4.54 -11.02 -10.14
CA ILE A 97 -5.39 -11.82 -11.02
C ILE A 97 -6.79 -11.80 -10.39
N GLU A 98 -7.83 -11.49 -11.18
CA GLU A 98 -9.20 -11.30 -10.69
C GLU A 98 -9.68 -12.46 -9.78
N GLU A 99 -9.19 -13.68 -10.03
CA GLU A 99 -9.40 -14.88 -9.21
C GLU A 99 -8.79 -14.83 -7.80
N ILE A 100 -7.61 -14.23 -7.62
CA ILE A 100 -6.94 -14.07 -6.32
C ILE A 100 -7.72 -13.07 -5.46
N ARG A 101 -8.28 -12.03 -6.08
CA ARG A 101 -9.11 -11.00 -5.42
C ARG A 101 -10.34 -11.58 -4.77
N GLU A 102 -11.02 -12.49 -5.48
CA GLU A 102 -12.20 -13.15 -4.93
C GLU A 102 -11.77 -13.93 -3.68
N TYR A 103 -10.66 -14.66 -3.68
CA TYR A 103 -10.29 -15.45 -2.50
C TYR A 103 -9.77 -14.64 -1.31
N GLU A 104 -8.86 -13.69 -1.48
CA GLU A 104 -8.30 -12.94 -0.33
C GLU A 104 -9.31 -12.00 0.33
N SER A 105 -10.35 -11.62 -0.43
CA SER A 105 -11.50 -10.86 0.08
C SER A 105 -12.66 -11.74 0.59
N LEU A 106 -12.61 -13.06 0.44
CA LEU A 106 -13.69 -13.92 0.91
C LEU A 106 -13.59 -14.18 2.42
N PRO A 107 -14.71 -14.07 3.15
CA PRO A 107 -14.86 -14.64 4.48
C PRO A 107 -14.28 -16.05 4.58
N ILE A 108 -13.60 -16.38 5.68
CA ILE A 108 -13.22 -17.78 6.04
C ILE A 108 -14.42 -18.73 5.87
N ASN A 109 -15.64 -18.25 6.16
CA ASN A 109 -16.88 -19.00 6.05
C ASN A 109 -17.40 -19.20 4.61
N PHE A 110 -16.96 -18.40 3.65
CA PHE A 110 -17.33 -18.53 2.22
C PHE A 110 -16.36 -19.42 1.46
N GLN A 111 -15.09 -19.47 1.89
CA GLN A 111 -14.08 -20.37 1.34
C GLN A 111 -14.33 -21.83 1.77
N TYR A 112 -15.07 -22.04 2.87
CA TYR A 112 -15.38 -23.35 3.43
C TYR A 112 -16.73 -23.91 2.95
N ASP A 113 -16.71 -25.07 2.29
CA ASP A 113 -17.93 -25.79 1.89
C ASP A 113 -18.52 -26.58 3.07
N ASN A 114 -19.45 -25.96 3.80
CA ASN A 114 -20.20 -26.56 4.92
C ASN A 114 -21.00 -27.83 4.55
N SER A 115 -21.18 -28.15 3.26
CA SER A 115 -21.89 -29.36 2.81
C SER A 115 -20.99 -30.59 2.75
N ARG A 116 -19.67 -30.40 2.79
CA ARG A 116 -18.69 -31.49 2.79
C ARG A 116 -18.37 -31.88 4.23
N THR A 117 -18.84 -33.06 4.64
CA THR A 117 -18.25 -33.74 5.80
C THR A 117 -16.76 -33.87 5.54
N VAL A 118 -15.95 -33.13 6.30
CA VAL A 118 -14.51 -33.38 6.42
C VAL A 118 -14.38 -34.72 7.14
N SER A 119 -14.62 -35.82 6.44
CA SER A 119 -14.27 -37.15 6.91
C SER A 119 -12.77 -37.10 7.06
N SER A 120 -12.24 -36.95 8.27
CA SER A 120 -10.82 -36.78 8.53
C SER A 120 -10.04 -37.76 7.65
N PRO A 121 -9.45 -37.31 6.52
CA PRO A 121 -8.47 -38.13 5.89
C PRO A 121 -7.28 -37.97 6.82
N VAL A 122 -6.79 -39.10 7.32
CA VAL A 122 -5.41 -39.19 7.76
C VAL A 122 -4.56 -39.05 6.48
N PHE A 123 -4.57 -37.88 5.86
CA PHE A 123 -3.38 -37.42 5.18
C PHE A 123 -2.46 -37.04 6.33
N SER A 124 -1.51 -37.92 6.61
CA SER A 124 -0.29 -37.46 7.24
C SER A 124 0.14 -36.26 6.42
N TYR A 125 0.29 -35.11 7.06
CA TYR A 125 1.30 -34.16 6.62
C TYR A 125 2.62 -34.96 6.65
N THR A 126 2.85 -35.75 5.61
CA THR A 126 4.17 -36.28 5.29
C THR A 126 4.91 -35.00 4.99
N GLU A 127 5.85 -34.64 5.87
CA GLU A 127 6.97 -33.76 5.54
C GLU A 127 7.24 -33.98 4.07
N PHE A 128 6.95 -32.98 3.23
CA PHE A 128 7.29 -33.13 1.84
C PHE A 128 8.82 -33.20 1.86
N PRO A 129 9.45 -34.34 1.51
CA PRO A 129 10.87 -34.27 1.23
C PRO A 129 10.94 -33.32 0.04
N ASP A 130 11.47 -32.13 0.31
CA ASP A 130 11.65 -31.08 -0.66
C ASP A 130 13.15 -31.15 -1.01
N ASN A 131 13.60 -32.26 -1.59
CA ASN A 131 14.98 -32.47 -1.97
C ASN A 131 15.30 -31.68 -3.26
N PRO A 132 16.25 -30.74 -3.21
CA PRO A 132 16.53 -29.86 -4.34
C PRO A 132 17.06 -30.65 -5.53
N ASN A 133 16.56 -30.31 -6.72
CA ASN A 133 16.82 -30.95 -8.01
C ASN A 133 16.35 -32.41 -8.15
N VAL A 134 15.62 -32.92 -7.16
CA VAL A 134 15.05 -34.28 -7.19
C VAL A 134 13.54 -34.21 -7.22
N ASP A 135 12.96 -33.43 -6.31
CA ASP A 135 11.52 -33.37 -6.16
C ASP A 135 10.90 -32.38 -7.14
N SER A 136 9.83 -32.86 -7.76
CA SER A 136 9.19 -32.21 -8.89
C SER A 136 7.70 -32.57 -8.85
N LYS A 137 6.81 -31.57 -8.89
CA LYS A 137 5.35 -31.75 -8.90
C LYS A 137 4.63 -30.67 -9.71
N ASP A 138 3.31 -30.81 -9.82
CA ASP A 138 2.42 -29.78 -10.33
C ASP A 138 1.93 -28.88 -9.19
N PHE A 139 1.96 -27.57 -9.39
CA PHE A 139 1.37 -26.57 -8.49
C PHE A 139 0.09 -26.01 -9.09
N TYR A 140 -0.95 -25.87 -8.29
CA TYR A 140 -2.21 -25.26 -8.68
C TYR A 140 -2.11 -23.73 -8.67
N ILE A 141 -2.34 -23.10 -9.82
CA ILE A 141 -2.25 -21.64 -10.01
C ILE A 141 -3.60 -21.00 -10.39
N SER A 142 -4.71 -21.73 -10.25
CA SER A 142 -6.06 -21.20 -10.45
C SER A 142 -7.03 -21.69 -9.39
N ASN A 143 -8.14 -20.95 -9.21
CA ASN A 143 -9.17 -21.26 -8.21
C ASN A 143 -9.84 -22.62 -8.44
N THR A 144 -10.02 -22.99 -9.70
CA THR A 144 -10.72 -24.21 -10.10
C THR A 144 -9.85 -25.47 -10.02
N GLY A 145 -8.56 -25.31 -9.72
CA GLY A 145 -7.55 -26.38 -9.80
C GLY A 145 -7.35 -26.92 -11.22
N SER A 146 -7.90 -26.22 -12.23
CA SER A 146 -7.83 -26.65 -13.63
C SER A 146 -6.51 -26.27 -14.29
N THR A 147 -5.80 -25.29 -13.72
CA THR A 147 -4.52 -24.80 -14.22
C THR A 147 -3.42 -25.17 -13.23
N THR A 148 -2.41 -25.87 -13.75
CA THR A 148 -1.23 -26.21 -12.98
C THR A 148 0.04 -25.85 -13.73
N VAL A 149 1.09 -25.52 -12.98
CA VAL A 149 2.44 -25.38 -13.50
C VAL A 149 3.34 -26.50 -12.97
N ARG A 150 4.06 -27.15 -13.88
CA ARG A 150 5.01 -28.20 -13.52
C ARG A 150 6.29 -27.54 -13.01
N SER A 151 6.70 -27.86 -11.79
CA SER A 151 7.85 -27.23 -11.15
C SER A 151 8.77 -28.21 -10.47
N THR A 152 10.04 -27.85 -10.38
CA THR A 152 11.09 -28.59 -9.69
C THR A 152 11.66 -27.76 -8.55
N ASN A 153 11.88 -28.38 -7.40
CA ASN A 153 12.51 -27.71 -6.28
C ASN A 153 13.96 -27.38 -6.63
N ARG A 154 14.37 -26.12 -6.49
CA ARG A 154 15.74 -25.64 -6.77
C ARG A 154 16.51 -25.24 -5.52
N TYR A 155 15.84 -25.06 -4.39
CA TYR A 155 16.46 -24.70 -3.12
C TYR A 155 15.66 -25.24 -1.94
N TYR A 156 16.35 -25.82 -0.98
CA TYR A 156 15.75 -26.27 0.27
C TYR A 156 16.78 -26.19 1.38
N GLU A 157 16.47 -25.39 2.40
CA GLU A 157 17.33 -25.26 3.56
C GLU A 157 16.52 -24.95 4.81
N THR A 158 16.91 -25.55 5.93
CA THR A 158 16.41 -25.21 7.26
C THR A 158 17.46 -24.36 7.95
N MET A 159 17.08 -23.14 8.32
CA MET A 159 17.95 -22.15 8.95
C MET A 159 17.38 -21.75 10.30
N ASN A 160 18.26 -21.58 11.28
CA ASN A 160 17.85 -21.01 12.56
C ASN A 160 17.93 -19.47 12.47
N ASN A 161 16.79 -18.79 12.57
CA ASN A 161 16.72 -17.33 12.53
C ASN A 161 17.09 -16.66 13.88
N GLY A 162 17.75 -17.40 14.77
CA GLY A 162 18.06 -16.98 16.14
C GLY A 162 16.95 -17.27 17.17
N THR A 163 15.72 -17.57 16.73
CA THR A 163 14.61 -17.91 17.64
C THR A 163 14.07 -19.32 17.42
N LYS A 164 13.95 -19.74 16.16
CA LYS A 164 13.47 -21.07 15.76
C LYS A 164 14.07 -21.47 14.41
N ASP A 165 13.89 -22.74 14.07
CA ASP A 165 14.27 -23.27 12.77
C ASP A 165 13.14 -22.99 11.79
N ILE A 166 13.45 -22.33 10.67
CA ILE A 166 12.55 -22.06 9.55
C ILE A 166 13.10 -22.79 8.32
N THR A 167 12.22 -23.44 7.59
CA THR A 167 12.56 -24.12 6.34
C THR A 167 12.04 -23.32 5.16
N LEU A 168 12.94 -22.97 4.24
CA LEU A 168 12.61 -22.33 2.97
C LEU A 168 12.77 -23.34 1.83
N SER A 169 11.73 -23.47 1.01
CA SER A 169 11.78 -24.20 -0.25
C SER A 169 11.49 -23.25 -1.42
N ILE A 170 12.32 -23.23 -2.46
CA ILE A 170 12.09 -22.43 -3.67
C ILE A 170 11.90 -23.36 -4.86
N TRP A 171 10.72 -23.29 -5.47
CA TRP A 171 10.32 -24.07 -6.62
C TRP A 171 10.32 -23.20 -7.86
N VAL A 172 10.79 -23.76 -8.97
CA VAL A 172 10.82 -23.04 -10.26
C VAL A 172 10.05 -23.85 -11.27
N ALA A 173 9.15 -23.20 -12.00
CA ALA A 173 8.50 -23.78 -13.17
C ALA A 173 9.55 -24.34 -14.13
N ASP A 174 9.34 -25.56 -14.60
CA ASP A 174 10.33 -26.26 -15.42
C ASP A 174 10.63 -25.49 -16.72
N GLU A 175 9.64 -24.77 -17.25
CA GLU A 175 9.77 -23.91 -18.43
C GLU A 175 10.58 -22.63 -18.18
N SER A 176 10.70 -22.18 -16.94
CA SER A 176 11.47 -20.98 -16.56
C SER A 176 12.91 -21.30 -16.15
N TRP A 177 13.31 -22.58 -16.10
CA TRP A 177 14.64 -22.98 -15.64
C TRP A 177 15.68 -22.99 -16.75
N VAL A 178 16.90 -22.50 -16.48
CA VAL A 178 18.00 -22.39 -17.47
C VAL A 178 18.33 -23.69 -18.21
N THR A 179 18.14 -24.85 -17.58
CA THR A 179 18.35 -26.15 -18.24
C THR A 179 17.03 -26.72 -18.73
N GLY A 180 16.79 -26.61 -20.03
CA GLY A 180 15.64 -27.21 -20.70
C GLY A 180 14.36 -26.38 -20.67
N GLY A 181 14.38 -25.20 -20.04
CA GLY A 181 13.30 -24.22 -20.09
C GLY A 181 13.12 -23.61 -21.49
N SER A 182 11.99 -22.92 -21.64
CA SER A 182 11.52 -22.34 -22.91
C SER A 182 11.13 -20.87 -22.83
N LYS A 183 11.14 -20.25 -21.64
CA LYS A 183 10.91 -18.80 -21.46
C LYS A 183 12.08 -17.97 -22.00
N ASN A 184 11.82 -16.70 -22.31
CA ASN A 184 12.84 -15.79 -22.84
C ASN A 184 13.94 -15.51 -21.80
N ASP A 185 13.52 -15.12 -20.60
CA ASP A 185 14.40 -14.94 -19.44
C ASP A 185 14.32 -16.17 -18.55
N LEU A 186 15.48 -16.78 -18.25
CA LEU A 186 15.57 -18.07 -17.57
C LEU A 186 16.25 -17.95 -16.20
N ILE A 187 15.63 -18.57 -15.21
CA ILE A 187 16.11 -18.64 -13.84
C ILE A 187 17.34 -19.55 -13.74
N THR A 188 18.37 -19.03 -13.08
CA THR A 188 19.64 -19.72 -12.81
C THR A 188 19.80 -20.04 -11.31
N SER A 189 20.77 -20.89 -10.98
CA SER A 189 21.11 -21.17 -9.57
C SER A 189 21.61 -19.94 -8.81
N GLU A 190 22.25 -18.99 -9.49
CA GLU A 190 22.73 -17.73 -8.90
C GLU A 190 21.55 -16.86 -8.45
N MET A 191 20.56 -16.70 -9.32
CA MET A 191 19.30 -16.00 -9.03
C MET A 191 18.57 -16.63 -7.83
N ILE A 192 18.47 -17.97 -7.79
CA ILE A 192 17.86 -18.69 -6.66
C ILE A 192 18.60 -18.45 -5.35
N THR A 193 19.94 -18.41 -5.39
CA THR A 193 20.76 -18.14 -4.20
C THR A 193 20.54 -16.70 -3.71
N ALA A 194 20.45 -15.73 -4.63
CA ALA A 194 20.17 -14.33 -4.30
C ALA A 194 18.77 -14.17 -3.68
N LEU A 195 17.75 -14.80 -4.28
CA LEU A 195 16.38 -14.78 -3.75
C LEU A 195 16.31 -15.38 -2.33
N ALA A 196 16.91 -16.56 -2.14
CA ALA A 196 16.97 -17.21 -0.83
C ALA A 196 17.67 -16.32 0.20
N SER A 197 18.82 -15.75 -0.16
CA SER A 197 19.63 -14.93 0.75
C SER A 197 18.95 -13.62 1.14
N SER A 198 18.08 -13.08 0.29
CA SER A 198 17.27 -11.90 0.63
C SER A 198 16.13 -12.24 1.59
N PHE A 199 15.54 -13.44 1.44
CA PHE A 199 14.36 -13.81 2.19
C PHE A 199 14.65 -14.42 3.56
N LEU A 200 15.58 -15.37 3.64
CA LEU A 200 15.90 -16.10 4.85
C LEU A 200 17.38 -16.51 4.87
N ILE A 201 18.12 -16.09 5.89
CA ILE A 201 19.47 -16.53 6.20
C ILE A 201 19.58 -16.87 7.69
N ALA A 202 20.65 -17.54 8.09
CA ALA A 202 20.85 -17.88 9.50
C ALA A 202 21.16 -16.63 10.36
N GLY A 203 20.63 -16.62 11.59
CA GLY A 203 20.78 -15.54 12.56
C GLY A 203 19.59 -14.56 12.56
N PRO A 204 19.52 -13.64 13.54
CA PRO A 204 18.39 -12.74 13.69
C PRO A 204 18.59 -11.38 13.01
N GLY A 205 17.50 -10.81 12.49
CA GLY A 205 17.37 -9.41 12.09
C GLY A 205 18.19 -9.03 10.87
N ASN A 206 18.40 -9.96 9.94
CA ASN A 206 19.30 -9.81 8.80
C ASN A 206 18.66 -10.12 7.43
N ASP A 207 17.37 -10.46 7.38
CA ASP A 207 16.62 -10.77 6.16
C ASP A 207 15.15 -10.30 6.22
N ILE A 208 14.43 -10.48 5.11
CA ILE A 208 13.01 -10.13 5.00
C ILE A 208 12.18 -10.89 6.03
N TYR A 209 12.41 -12.18 6.24
CA TYR A 209 11.64 -12.98 7.20
C TYR A 209 11.67 -12.32 8.58
N ASP A 210 12.86 -12.01 9.10
CA ASP A 210 13.03 -11.43 10.42
C ASP A 210 12.53 -9.99 10.50
N TRP A 211 12.76 -9.18 9.47
CA TRP A 211 12.34 -7.79 9.48
C TRP A 211 10.82 -7.66 9.43
N VAL A 212 10.12 -8.45 8.62
CA VAL A 212 8.67 -8.37 8.49
C VAL A 212 7.97 -9.03 9.69
N THR A 213 8.42 -10.21 10.13
CA THR A 213 7.87 -10.83 11.36
C THR A 213 8.16 -10.00 12.60
N GLY A 214 9.29 -9.28 12.63
CA GLY A 214 9.61 -8.31 13.69
C GLY A 214 8.59 -7.17 13.82
N ILE A 215 7.92 -6.79 12.71
CA ILE A 215 6.81 -5.84 12.74
C ILE A 215 5.50 -6.56 13.08
N TYR A 216 5.09 -7.54 12.27
CA TYR A 216 3.70 -7.98 12.25
C TYR A 216 3.42 -9.23 13.08
N GLY A 217 4.45 -9.97 13.47
CA GLY A 217 4.35 -11.28 14.12
C GLY A 217 4.52 -12.44 13.13
N GLU A 218 4.25 -13.65 13.62
CA GLU A 218 4.45 -14.88 12.85
C GLU A 218 3.49 -14.99 11.66
N PRO A 219 3.93 -15.57 10.51
CA PRO A 219 3.09 -15.75 9.33
C PRO A 219 2.06 -16.87 9.47
N TRP A 220 2.28 -17.79 10.42
CA TRP A 220 1.39 -18.90 10.71
C TRP A 220 1.66 -19.47 12.10
N GLY A 221 0.70 -20.21 12.65
CA GLY A 221 0.82 -20.81 13.97
C GLY A 221 -0.40 -21.62 14.37
N ASP A 222 -0.58 -21.82 15.68
CA ASP A 222 -1.67 -22.63 16.21
C ASP A 222 -3.02 -21.96 15.93
N GLN A 223 -4.02 -22.77 15.57
CA GLN A 223 -5.35 -22.31 15.16
C GLN A 223 -6.39 -23.43 15.33
N PRO A 224 -7.66 -23.11 15.65
CA PRO A 224 -8.67 -24.11 16.02
C PRO A 224 -9.45 -24.71 14.83
N TYR A 225 -9.21 -24.25 13.61
CA TYR A 225 -9.93 -24.58 12.39
C TYR A 225 -9.40 -25.87 11.73
N PRO A 226 -10.19 -26.95 11.69
CA PRO A 226 -9.74 -28.26 11.20
C PRO A 226 -9.55 -28.30 9.68
N TYR A 227 -10.03 -27.30 8.96
CA TYR A 227 -9.91 -27.16 7.51
C TYR A 227 -8.66 -26.39 7.06
N LEU A 228 -7.95 -25.75 7.97
CA LEU A 228 -6.68 -25.07 7.71
C LEU A 228 -5.49 -26.01 7.96
N LEU A 229 -4.32 -25.63 7.47
CA LEU A 229 -3.07 -26.35 7.72
C LEU A 229 -2.75 -26.44 9.23
N PRO A 230 -2.17 -27.57 9.69
CA PRO A 230 -1.82 -27.75 11.09
C PRO A 230 -0.59 -26.91 11.49
N LEU A 231 -0.35 -26.77 12.80
CA LEU A 231 0.84 -26.08 13.35
C LEU A 231 2.17 -26.57 12.76
N ALA A 232 2.27 -27.85 12.38
CA ALA A 232 3.49 -28.40 11.75
C ALA A 232 3.87 -27.71 10.42
N ALA A 233 2.94 -27.00 9.78
CA ALA A 233 3.22 -26.22 8.58
C ALA A 233 3.82 -24.83 8.87
N ALA A 234 3.78 -24.35 10.12
CA ALA A 234 4.06 -22.95 10.45
C ALA A 234 5.47 -22.48 10.10
N ASP A 235 6.44 -23.40 10.17
CA ASP A 235 7.85 -23.11 9.97
C ASP A 235 8.36 -23.54 8.58
N ASN A 236 7.46 -23.80 7.63
CA ASN A 236 7.79 -24.22 6.27
C ASN A 236 7.22 -23.22 5.25
N ILE A 237 8.08 -22.37 4.69
CA ILE A 237 7.72 -21.38 3.68
C ILE A 237 8.11 -21.87 2.29
N THR A 238 7.18 -21.78 1.34
CA THR A 238 7.40 -22.12 -0.07
C THR A 238 7.29 -20.88 -0.96
N ILE A 239 8.27 -20.67 -1.84
CA ILE A 239 8.21 -19.66 -2.91
C ILE A 239 8.11 -20.40 -4.24
N LEU A 240 7.12 -20.07 -5.06
CA LEU A 240 7.00 -20.60 -6.43
C LEU A 240 7.33 -19.49 -7.44
N LEU A 241 8.37 -19.72 -8.24
CA LEU A 241 8.70 -18.90 -9.41
C LEU A 241 8.08 -19.52 -10.65
N TYR A 242 7.21 -18.76 -11.32
CA TYR A 242 6.65 -19.12 -12.62
C TYR A 242 6.32 -17.84 -13.40
N ASP A 243 6.08 -17.96 -14.70
CA ASP A 243 5.71 -16.83 -15.55
C ASP A 243 4.23 -16.48 -15.30
N ILE A 244 4.00 -15.44 -14.49
CA ILE A 244 2.67 -14.96 -14.13
C ILE A 244 2.07 -14.28 -15.36
N ASP A 245 0.78 -14.47 -15.61
CA ASP A 245 0.06 -13.94 -16.78
C ASP A 245 0.60 -14.34 -18.17
N ASN A 246 1.63 -15.20 -18.20
CA ASN A 246 2.37 -15.60 -19.40
C ASN A 246 2.85 -14.38 -20.20
N ASP A 247 3.50 -13.45 -19.52
CA ASP A 247 3.90 -12.15 -20.05
C ASP A 247 5.41 -12.02 -20.31
N ASP A 248 6.18 -13.10 -20.36
CA ASP A 248 7.66 -13.09 -20.51
C ASP A 248 8.26 -12.18 -21.61
N ALA A 249 7.52 -11.83 -22.67
CA ALA A 249 7.94 -10.84 -23.68
C ALA A 249 7.37 -9.43 -23.45
N ASP A 250 6.21 -9.32 -22.81
CA ASP A 250 5.42 -8.09 -22.66
C ASP A 250 5.62 -7.43 -21.27
N ALA A 251 5.86 -8.22 -20.22
CA ALA A 251 6.16 -7.83 -18.83
C ALA A 251 7.20 -6.71 -18.76
N ILE A 252 8.24 -6.84 -19.56
CA ILE A 252 9.40 -5.95 -19.54
C ILE A 252 9.03 -4.56 -20.08
N THR A 253 8.05 -4.48 -20.99
CA THR A 253 7.70 -3.24 -21.70
C THR A 253 6.39 -2.61 -21.23
N ASN A 254 5.47 -3.44 -20.73
CA ASN A 254 4.13 -3.05 -20.30
C ASN A 254 3.86 -3.39 -18.83
N GLY A 255 4.85 -3.92 -18.11
CA GLY A 255 4.74 -4.35 -16.73
C GLY A 255 3.74 -5.47 -16.52
N GLY A 256 3.47 -5.81 -15.26
CA GLY A 256 2.65 -6.97 -14.92
C GLY A 256 2.75 -7.34 -13.45
N THR A 257 2.15 -8.47 -13.12
CA THR A 257 2.02 -8.99 -11.76
C THR A 257 3.34 -9.56 -11.27
N VAL A 258 4.05 -8.83 -10.42
CA VAL A 258 5.38 -9.23 -9.91
C VAL A 258 5.33 -10.42 -8.94
N GLY A 259 4.23 -10.53 -8.20
CA GLY A 259 4.02 -11.57 -7.22
C GLY A 259 2.62 -11.48 -6.62
N TYR A 260 2.25 -12.51 -5.87
CA TYR A 260 1.03 -12.52 -5.07
C TYR A 260 1.10 -13.57 -3.94
N PHE A 261 0.50 -13.26 -2.80
CA PHE A 261 0.04 -14.24 -1.82
C PHE A 261 -1.32 -14.80 -2.23
N TRP A 262 -1.62 -16.03 -1.79
CA TRP A 262 -2.96 -16.58 -1.96
C TRP A 262 -3.34 -17.50 -0.80
N SER A 263 -4.22 -17.00 0.07
CA SER A 263 -4.70 -17.73 1.24
C SER A 263 -5.29 -19.12 0.97
N LYS A 264 -5.71 -19.45 -0.27
CA LYS A 264 -6.24 -20.77 -0.63
C LYS A 264 -5.28 -21.89 -0.28
N ASP A 265 -3.97 -21.65 -0.39
CA ASP A 265 -2.95 -22.68 -0.20
C ASP A 265 -2.77 -23.04 1.28
N ASN A 266 -3.26 -22.19 2.19
CA ASN A 266 -3.31 -22.44 3.63
C ASN A 266 -4.50 -23.32 4.07
N PHE A 267 -5.39 -23.67 3.15
CA PHE A 267 -6.49 -24.61 3.38
C PHE A 267 -6.07 -26.03 3.01
N LYS A 268 -6.70 -27.02 3.66
CA LYS A 268 -6.63 -28.40 3.21
C LYS A 268 -7.34 -28.55 1.87
N TYR A 269 -6.80 -29.37 1.00
CA TYR A 269 -7.29 -29.55 -0.37
C TYR A 269 -8.79 -29.86 -0.45
N ASN A 270 -9.30 -30.65 0.49
CA ASN A 270 -10.70 -31.07 0.53
C ASN A 270 -11.65 -30.10 1.26
N ALA A 271 -11.14 -28.99 1.81
CA ALA A 271 -11.92 -28.06 2.60
C ALA A 271 -12.63 -26.98 1.77
N ILE A 272 -12.17 -26.74 0.55
CA ILE A 272 -12.65 -25.67 -0.33
C ILE A 272 -13.56 -26.22 -1.44
N SER A 273 -14.50 -25.40 -1.91
CA SER A 273 -15.52 -25.78 -2.91
C SER A 273 -14.89 -26.20 -4.24
N ASP A 274 -13.80 -25.54 -4.62
CA ASP A 274 -13.06 -25.74 -5.86
C ASP A 274 -11.63 -26.22 -5.55
N PRO A 275 -11.25 -27.45 -5.96
CA PRO A 275 -10.05 -28.09 -5.47
C PRO A 275 -8.77 -27.52 -6.12
N GLY A 276 -8.18 -26.47 -5.52
CA GLY A 276 -6.98 -25.80 -6.03
C GLY A 276 -5.92 -25.43 -4.99
N SER A 277 -6.01 -25.92 -3.75
CA SER A 277 -4.99 -25.66 -2.72
C SER A 277 -3.73 -26.49 -2.94
N ASN A 278 -2.57 -25.86 -2.78
CA ASN A 278 -1.26 -26.53 -2.74
C ASN A 278 -0.88 -27.05 -1.33
N GLU A 279 -1.75 -26.85 -0.33
CA GLU A 279 -1.57 -27.25 1.08
C GLU A 279 -0.21 -26.80 1.67
N ARG A 280 0.16 -25.53 1.41
CA ARG A 280 1.44 -24.92 1.80
C ARG A 280 1.28 -23.48 2.29
N ILE A 281 2.17 -23.07 3.18
CA ILE A 281 2.38 -21.66 3.47
C ILE A 281 3.27 -21.12 2.35
N MET A 282 2.67 -20.41 1.38
CA MET A 282 3.38 -20.03 0.16
C MET A 282 2.92 -18.72 -0.45
N PHE A 283 3.79 -18.14 -1.28
CA PHE A 283 3.47 -17.05 -2.20
C PHE A 283 4.18 -17.29 -3.55
N TYR A 284 3.74 -16.54 -4.55
CA TYR A 284 4.09 -16.71 -5.95
C TYR A 284 4.86 -15.49 -6.43
N ILE A 285 5.85 -15.71 -7.27
CA ILE A 285 6.75 -14.66 -7.79
C ILE A 285 6.92 -14.86 -9.28
N ASP A 286 6.92 -13.75 -10.01
CA ASP A 286 7.15 -13.78 -11.45
C ASP A 286 8.58 -14.17 -11.79
N SER A 287 8.74 -15.27 -12.53
CA SER A 287 10.04 -15.79 -12.92
C SER A 287 10.71 -14.95 -14.01
N SER A 288 9.93 -14.40 -14.93
CA SER A 288 10.44 -13.69 -16.10
C SER A 288 11.00 -12.33 -15.67
N MET A 289 10.25 -11.60 -14.84
CA MET A 289 10.70 -10.36 -14.21
C MET A 289 11.93 -10.60 -13.34
N PHE A 290 11.95 -11.63 -12.49
CA PHE A 290 13.12 -11.87 -11.64
C PHE A 290 14.37 -12.26 -12.45
N ALA A 291 14.20 -12.95 -13.58
CA ALA A 291 15.32 -13.34 -14.45
C ALA A 291 15.78 -12.20 -15.38
N HIS A 292 15.02 -11.11 -15.49
CA HIS A 292 15.30 -10.03 -16.40
C HIS A 292 16.52 -9.21 -15.96
N ALA A 293 17.51 -9.12 -16.84
CA ALA A 293 18.68 -8.27 -16.65
C ALA A 293 18.47 -6.93 -17.36
N ASP A 294 18.95 -5.83 -16.78
CA ASP A 294 18.92 -4.54 -17.47
C ASP A 294 19.78 -4.61 -18.75
N ASP A 295 19.42 -3.81 -19.77
CA ASP A 295 20.04 -3.79 -21.13
C ASP A 295 21.58 -3.59 -21.17
N LEU A 296 22.22 -3.36 -20.02
CA LEU A 296 23.60 -2.91 -19.87
C LEU A 296 24.57 -3.97 -19.32
N GLY A 297 24.14 -5.19 -18.98
CA GLY A 297 25.05 -6.12 -18.28
C GLY A 297 24.59 -7.57 -18.11
N PRO A 298 25.41 -8.39 -17.41
CA PRO A 298 24.89 -9.62 -16.81
C PRO A 298 23.83 -9.27 -15.77
N TRP A 299 22.94 -10.23 -15.49
CA TRP A 299 21.95 -10.10 -14.42
C TRP A 299 22.60 -9.73 -13.08
N GLU A 300 22.06 -8.72 -12.42
CA GLU A 300 22.38 -8.35 -11.04
C GLU A 300 21.09 -8.23 -10.21
N VAL A 301 21.13 -8.58 -8.92
CA VAL A 301 19.97 -8.41 -8.02
C VAL A 301 19.53 -6.95 -7.89
N ALA A 302 20.41 -6.01 -8.24
CA ALA A 302 20.15 -4.57 -8.22
C ALA A 302 19.50 -4.04 -9.52
N ASP A 303 19.37 -4.87 -10.56
CA ASP A 303 18.67 -4.52 -11.79
C ASP A 303 17.20 -4.19 -11.48
N SER A 304 16.55 -3.40 -12.35
CA SER A 304 15.23 -2.82 -12.08
C SER A 304 14.18 -3.86 -11.68
N TRP A 305 14.05 -4.94 -12.45
CA TRP A 305 13.07 -6.00 -12.17
C TRP A 305 13.46 -6.90 -11.00
N PRO A 306 14.69 -7.43 -10.90
CA PRO A 306 15.13 -8.19 -9.74
C PRO A 306 14.97 -7.44 -8.42
N SER A 307 15.37 -6.17 -8.36
CA SER A 307 15.21 -5.30 -7.20
C SER A 307 13.74 -5.11 -6.81
N THR A 308 12.86 -4.95 -7.80
CA THR A 308 11.41 -4.87 -7.61
C THR A 308 10.83 -6.17 -7.07
N VAL A 309 11.27 -7.32 -7.57
CA VAL A 309 10.89 -8.64 -7.05
C VAL A 309 11.32 -8.79 -5.59
N ILE A 310 12.54 -8.38 -5.23
CA ILE A 310 13.01 -8.43 -3.83
C ILE A 310 12.15 -7.55 -2.92
N SER A 311 11.75 -6.36 -3.35
CA SER A 311 10.79 -5.52 -2.62
C SER A 311 9.42 -6.21 -2.47
N THR A 312 8.94 -6.82 -3.56
CA THR A 312 7.65 -7.53 -3.61
C THR A 312 7.61 -8.76 -2.70
N LEU A 313 8.74 -9.45 -2.47
CA LEU A 313 8.79 -10.53 -1.46
C LEU A 313 8.33 -10.04 -0.08
N ALA A 314 8.73 -8.84 0.33
CA ALA A 314 8.31 -8.26 1.60
C ALA A 314 6.82 -7.88 1.58
N HIS A 315 6.33 -7.41 0.43
CA HIS A 315 4.93 -7.09 0.18
C HIS A 315 4.04 -8.34 0.35
N GLU A 316 4.33 -9.43 -0.37
CA GLU A 316 3.52 -10.64 -0.31
C GLU A 316 3.62 -11.36 1.04
N PHE A 317 4.79 -11.28 1.67
CA PHE A 317 4.95 -11.83 3.02
C PHE A 317 4.15 -11.03 4.06
N GLN A 318 3.96 -9.72 3.87
CA GLN A 318 3.04 -8.93 4.67
C GLN A 318 1.61 -9.47 4.53
N HIS A 319 1.10 -9.71 3.33
CA HIS A 319 -0.24 -10.23 3.11
C HIS A 319 -0.45 -11.59 3.79
N MET A 320 0.54 -12.47 3.70
CA MET A 320 0.53 -13.76 4.39
C MET A 320 0.38 -13.60 5.91
N ILE A 321 1.19 -12.72 6.52
CA ILE A 321 1.10 -12.44 7.95
C ILE A 321 -0.23 -11.76 8.28
N HIS A 322 -0.73 -10.86 7.43
CA HIS A 322 -2.02 -10.20 7.59
C HIS A 322 -3.15 -11.21 7.68
N PHE A 323 -3.22 -12.16 6.75
CA PHE A 323 -4.22 -13.22 6.74
C PHE A 323 -4.23 -13.99 8.07
N TYR A 324 -3.05 -14.42 8.55
CA TYR A 324 -2.98 -15.15 9.81
C TYR A 324 -3.29 -14.27 11.05
N GLN A 325 -2.58 -13.15 11.22
CA GLN A 325 -2.66 -12.30 12.41
C GLN A 325 -4.01 -11.60 12.53
N LYS A 326 -4.55 -11.07 11.42
CA LYS A 326 -5.83 -10.39 11.45
C LYS A 326 -6.97 -11.37 11.36
N GLN A 327 -7.04 -12.17 10.30
CA GLN A 327 -8.26 -12.92 10.00
C GLN A 327 -8.34 -14.21 10.83
N ILE A 328 -7.28 -15.02 10.84
CA ILE A 328 -7.30 -16.32 11.54
C ILE A 328 -7.31 -16.14 13.06
N LEU A 329 -6.38 -15.37 13.63
CA LEU A 329 -6.26 -15.24 15.09
C LEU A 329 -7.44 -14.50 15.74
N ASN A 330 -8.01 -13.48 15.08
CA ASN A 330 -9.18 -12.78 15.60
C ASN A 330 -10.51 -13.45 15.20
N GLY A 331 -10.47 -14.53 14.41
CA GLY A 331 -11.66 -15.24 13.93
C GLY A 331 -12.59 -14.35 13.09
N ILE A 332 -12.01 -13.44 12.32
CA ILE A 332 -12.74 -12.49 11.48
C ILE A 332 -13.15 -13.20 10.19
N SER A 333 -14.45 -13.16 9.90
CA SER A 333 -15.02 -13.72 8.68
C SER A 333 -15.36 -12.64 7.65
N SER A 334 -14.80 -11.44 7.72
CA SER A 334 -14.88 -10.45 6.65
C SER A 334 -13.48 -10.19 6.11
N SER A 335 -13.38 -9.73 4.87
CA SER A 335 -12.13 -9.17 4.39
C SER A 335 -11.79 -7.91 5.16
N THR A 336 -10.49 -7.66 5.33
CA THR A 336 -10.00 -6.31 5.55
C THR A 336 -10.35 -5.48 4.32
N ASP A 337 -10.68 -4.20 4.52
CA ASP A 337 -10.75 -3.25 3.42
C ASP A 337 -9.42 -3.30 2.65
N THR A 338 -9.50 -3.49 1.33
CA THR A 338 -8.34 -3.64 0.44
C THR A 338 -7.27 -2.59 0.75
N TRP A 339 -7.68 -1.32 0.83
CA TRP A 339 -6.75 -0.22 0.98
C TRP A 339 -5.90 -0.31 2.25
N ILE A 340 -6.41 -0.92 3.32
CA ILE A 340 -5.66 -1.13 4.56
C ILE A 340 -4.63 -2.23 4.37
N ASN A 341 -5.02 -3.32 3.69
CA ASN A 341 -4.12 -4.42 3.40
C ASN A 341 -2.96 -3.95 2.52
N GLU A 342 -3.27 -3.31 1.39
CA GLU A 342 -2.27 -2.77 0.45
C GLU A 342 -1.42 -1.67 1.07
N MET A 343 -2.02 -0.75 1.85
CA MET A 343 -1.24 0.27 2.56
C MET A 343 -0.22 -0.37 3.51
N CYS A 344 -0.58 -1.43 4.23
CA CYS A 344 0.36 -2.13 5.10
C CYS A 344 1.49 -2.79 4.31
N SER A 345 1.19 -3.43 3.18
CA SER A 345 2.21 -4.02 2.30
C SER A 345 3.17 -2.98 1.70
N LEU A 346 2.64 -1.90 1.14
CA LEU A 346 3.44 -0.80 0.58
C LEU A 346 4.33 -0.14 1.65
N VAL A 347 3.80 0.09 2.85
CA VAL A 347 4.62 0.66 3.94
C VAL A 347 5.66 -0.33 4.45
N THR A 348 5.42 -1.63 4.32
CA THR A 348 6.43 -2.67 4.61
C THR A 348 7.62 -2.56 3.65
N GLU A 349 7.35 -2.35 2.36
CA GLU A 349 8.41 -2.08 1.39
C GLU A 349 9.19 -0.80 1.74
N ASP A 350 8.52 0.28 2.17
CA ASP A 350 9.20 1.51 2.62
C ASP A 350 10.09 1.25 3.86
N PHE A 351 9.60 0.51 4.87
CA PHE A 351 10.38 0.13 6.06
C PHE A 351 11.64 -0.67 5.73
N LEU A 352 11.60 -1.51 4.69
CA LEU A 352 12.68 -2.41 4.32
C LEU A 352 13.57 -1.89 3.19
N SER A 353 13.12 -0.89 2.42
CA SER A 353 13.85 -0.33 1.27
C SER A 353 15.32 -0.03 1.56
N ASN A 354 15.61 0.65 2.67
CA ASN A 354 16.96 0.96 3.12
C ASN A 354 17.78 -0.28 3.50
N LYS A 355 17.14 -1.30 4.07
CA LYS A 355 17.81 -2.53 4.50
C LYS A 355 18.14 -3.43 3.31
N LEU A 356 17.23 -3.49 2.35
CA LEU A 356 17.34 -4.25 1.12
C LEU A 356 18.18 -3.54 0.05
N ASN A 357 18.47 -2.24 0.25
CA ASN A 357 19.12 -1.40 -0.77
C ASN A 357 18.35 -1.41 -2.10
N VAL A 358 17.02 -1.31 -2.02
CA VAL A 358 16.09 -1.22 -3.16
C VAL A 358 15.39 0.13 -3.17
N THR A 359 14.83 0.52 -4.32
CA THR A 359 14.16 1.82 -4.50
C THR A 359 12.92 1.97 -3.63
N GLY A 360 12.15 0.88 -3.49
CA GLY A 360 10.88 0.85 -2.78
C GLY A 360 9.83 1.82 -3.35
N PRO A 361 8.65 1.93 -2.71
CA PRO A 361 7.56 2.76 -3.19
C PRO A 361 7.85 4.26 -3.12
N ARG A 362 8.87 4.67 -2.37
CA ARG A 362 9.33 6.06 -2.27
C ARG A 362 10.06 6.55 -3.51
N GLY A 363 10.64 5.68 -4.33
CA GLY A 363 11.40 6.10 -5.51
C GLY A 363 12.85 6.52 -5.23
N LEU A 364 13.43 6.14 -4.09
CA LEU A 364 14.80 6.54 -3.72
C LEU A 364 15.54 5.45 -2.96
N ILE A 365 16.74 5.09 -3.44
CA ILE A 365 17.62 4.12 -2.79
C ILE A 365 18.48 4.82 -1.71
N ASN A 366 18.45 4.30 -0.48
CA ASN A 366 19.37 4.69 0.60
C ASN A 366 19.54 6.20 0.86
N ALA A 367 18.45 6.96 0.72
CA ALA A 367 18.42 8.40 0.96
C ALA A 367 17.61 8.75 2.21
N GLY A 368 18.21 9.46 3.17
CA GLY A 368 17.51 9.97 4.36
C GLY A 368 16.83 11.32 4.12
N ASP A 369 17.44 12.19 3.31
CA ASP A 369 16.83 13.45 2.87
C ASP A 369 15.72 13.21 1.84
N ALA A 370 15.04 14.27 1.38
CA ALA A 370 13.92 14.18 0.44
C ALA A 370 14.31 14.05 -1.05
N GLY A 371 15.57 13.80 -1.38
CA GLY A 371 16.05 13.79 -2.77
C GLY A 371 16.02 15.16 -3.44
N ASN A 372 16.12 15.19 -4.78
CA ASN A 372 16.06 16.41 -5.59
C ASN A 372 15.19 16.18 -6.84
N TYR A 373 14.46 17.21 -7.27
CA TYR A 373 13.68 17.17 -8.51
C TYR A 373 14.56 16.98 -9.78
N PRO A 374 14.12 16.17 -10.76
CA PRO A 374 12.91 15.33 -10.74
C PRO A 374 13.18 13.93 -10.16
N ILE A 375 12.28 13.47 -9.29
CA ILE A 375 12.11 12.06 -8.95
C ILE A 375 10.92 11.55 -9.76
N ASP A 376 11.19 10.76 -10.79
CA ASP A 376 10.17 10.13 -11.64
C ASP A 376 9.88 8.68 -11.22
N GLU A 377 10.51 8.20 -10.13
CA GLU A 377 10.37 6.84 -9.63
C GLU A 377 9.41 6.67 -8.44
N GLY A 378 8.93 5.43 -8.26
CA GLY A 378 8.08 5.04 -7.15
C GLY A 378 6.60 5.38 -7.36
N ARG A 379 5.86 5.48 -6.26
CA ARG A 379 4.39 5.63 -6.26
C ARG A 379 3.94 7.09 -6.17
N LEU A 380 4.79 7.98 -5.64
CA LEU A 380 4.42 9.37 -5.37
C LEU A 380 4.17 10.25 -6.60
N PRO A 381 4.82 10.04 -7.78
CA PRO A 381 4.47 10.77 -8.99
C PRO A 381 2.98 10.68 -9.36
N LEU A 382 2.41 9.47 -9.28
CA LEU A 382 1.01 9.24 -9.65
C LEU A 382 0.05 9.80 -8.59
N PHE A 383 0.40 9.68 -7.30
CA PHE A 383 -0.34 10.38 -6.24
C PHE A 383 -0.30 11.89 -6.42
N ASN A 384 0.86 12.48 -6.72
CA ASN A 384 0.99 13.91 -6.94
C ASN A 384 0.04 14.41 -8.02
N TYR A 385 -0.05 13.66 -9.12
CA TYR A 385 -0.95 14.01 -10.20
C TYR A 385 -2.40 13.77 -9.81
N TRP A 386 -2.76 12.64 -9.18
CA TRP A 386 -4.14 12.23 -8.87
C TRP A 386 -4.43 12.28 -7.36
N ASN A 387 -4.03 13.34 -6.67
CA ASN A 387 -4.14 13.43 -5.20
C ASN A 387 -5.58 13.50 -4.69
N GLU A 388 -6.55 13.73 -5.57
CA GLU A 388 -7.99 13.63 -5.31
C GLU A 388 -8.56 12.21 -5.37
N ASN A 389 -7.77 11.22 -5.83
CA ASN A 389 -8.25 9.85 -6.01
C ASN A 389 -8.59 9.19 -4.66
N SER A 390 -9.68 8.44 -4.64
CA SER A 390 -10.17 7.76 -3.43
C SER A 390 -9.45 6.45 -3.24
N PHE A 391 -8.54 6.38 -2.26
CA PHE A 391 -7.91 5.11 -1.92
C PHE A 391 -8.88 4.11 -1.26
N MET A 392 -10.07 4.54 -0.81
CA MET A 392 -11.07 3.65 -0.20
C MET A 392 -12.00 2.99 -1.23
N ILE A 393 -12.01 3.45 -2.49
CA ILE A 393 -12.77 2.83 -3.58
C ILE A 393 -11.77 2.24 -4.55
N TRP A 394 -11.54 0.94 -4.43
CA TRP A 394 -10.63 0.22 -5.32
C TRP A 394 -11.38 -0.25 -6.57
N ASP A 395 -11.16 0.40 -7.72
CA ASP A 395 -11.78 -0.03 -8.99
C ASP A 395 -10.85 -0.94 -9.78
N TYR A 396 -11.10 -2.21 -9.57
CA TYR A 396 -10.35 -3.32 -10.11
C TYR A 396 -10.53 -3.57 -11.61
N ASN A 397 -11.53 -2.96 -12.26
CA ASN A 397 -11.80 -3.15 -13.69
C ASN A 397 -10.98 -2.21 -14.58
N ASP A 398 -10.25 -1.28 -13.97
CA ASP A 398 -9.44 -0.29 -14.65
C ASP A 398 -8.02 -0.33 -14.06
N SER A 399 -7.07 -0.87 -14.83
CA SER A 399 -5.69 -1.02 -14.40
C SER A 399 -5.04 0.32 -14.04
N ASP A 400 -5.44 1.41 -14.69
CA ASP A 400 -4.88 2.73 -14.41
C ASP A 400 -5.44 3.29 -13.09
N LEU A 401 -6.70 3.02 -12.76
CA LEU A 401 -7.27 3.39 -11.46
C LEU A 401 -6.63 2.60 -10.32
N VAL A 402 -6.40 1.30 -10.49
CA VAL A 402 -5.70 0.47 -9.48
C VAL A 402 -4.33 1.06 -9.15
N LEU A 403 -3.55 1.49 -10.15
CA LEU A 403 -2.25 2.12 -9.92
C LEU A 403 -2.38 3.41 -9.09
N ARG A 404 -3.43 4.22 -9.33
CA ARG A 404 -3.72 5.44 -8.56
C ARG A 404 -4.12 5.11 -7.13
N ASP A 405 -4.84 4.02 -6.92
CA ASP A 405 -5.26 3.54 -5.59
C ASP A 405 -4.04 3.12 -4.75
N TYR A 406 -3.14 2.29 -5.30
CA TYR A 406 -1.86 1.97 -4.66
C TYR A 406 -1.05 3.22 -4.32
N SER A 407 -1.00 4.18 -5.24
CA SER A 407 -0.22 5.40 -5.04
C SER A 407 -0.77 6.27 -3.91
N SER A 408 -2.09 6.38 -3.84
CA SER A 408 -2.79 7.14 -2.80
C SER A 408 -2.72 6.45 -1.43
N ALA A 409 -2.88 5.12 -1.40
CA ALA A 409 -2.73 4.30 -0.19
C ALA A 409 -1.30 4.39 0.35
N TYR A 410 -0.29 4.29 -0.50
CA TYR A 410 1.10 4.48 -0.09
C TYR A 410 1.35 5.88 0.44
N ALA A 411 0.91 6.93 -0.27
CA ALA A 411 1.11 8.30 0.18
C ALA A 411 0.55 8.53 1.60
N PHE A 412 -0.69 8.08 1.86
CA PHE A 412 -1.29 8.17 3.19
C PHE A 412 -0.57 7.29 4.22
N GLY A 413 -0.22 6.05 3.88
CA GLY A 413 0.55 5.15 4.74
C GLY A 413 1.93 5.69 5.12
N ALA A 414 2.64 6.28 4.16
CA ALA A 414 3.94 6.91 4.36
C ALA A 414 3.86 8.11 5.31
N PHE A 415 2.79 8.90 5.22
CA PHE A 415 2.48 9.97 6.18
C PHE A 415 2.23 9.39 7.58
N LEU A 416 1.40 8.35 7.69
CA LEU A 416 1.07 7.72 8.96
C LEU A 416 2.31 7.13 9.66
N ALA A 417 3.14 6.41 8.91
CA ALA A 417 4.35 5.78 9.43
C ALA A 417 5.32 6.79 10.04
N ARG A 418 5.49 7.95 9.38
CA ARG A 418 6.41 9.02 9.83
C ARG A 418 5.87 9.87 10.99
N ASN A 419 4.57 9.80 11.29
CA ASN A 419 3.94 10.74 12.24
C ASN A 419 3.24 10.10 13.44
N TYR A 420 2.81 8.84 13.34
CA TYR A 420 1.91 8.24 14.35
C TYR A 420 2.40 6.91 14.93
N GLY A 421 3.67 6.55 14.73
CA GLY A 421 4.29 5.45 15.48
C GLY A 421 5.11 4.43 14.67
N GLY A 422 5.35 4.68 13.38
CA GLY A 422 6.20 3.80 12.56
C GLY A 422 5.74 2.35 12.57
N ALA A 423 6.69 1.43 12.71
CA ALA A 423 6.44 -0.02 12.69
C ALA A 423 5.43 -0.45 13.77
N ALA A 424 5.43 0.18 14.95
CA ALA A 424 4.49 -0.16 16.03
C ALA A 424 3.03 0.16 15.66
N LEU A 425 2.81 1.22 14.88
CA LEU A 425 1.48 1.55 14.34
C LEU A 425 0.98 0.45 13.41
N PHE A 426 1.80 0.07 12.44
CA PHE A 426 1.44 -0.94 11.45
C PHE A 426 1.28 -2.33 12.07
N GLN A 427 2.06 -2.68 13.10
CA GLN A 427 1.82 -3.87 13.92
C GLN A 427 0.40 -3.87 14.52
N GLN A 428 -0.01 -2.77 15.16
CA GLN A 428 -1.34 -2.68 15.77
C GLN A 428 -2.47 -2.68 14.73
N ILE A 429 -2.27 -2.05 13.57
CA ILE A 429 -3.25 -2.10 12.48
C ILE A 429 -3.46 -3.54 12.04
N VAL A 430 -2.40 -4.30 11.77
CA VAL A 430 -2.50 -5.69 11.30
C VAL A 430 -3.09 -6.61 12.36
N GLN A 431 -2.68 -6.49 13.62
CA GLN A 431 -3.17 -7.36 14.70
C GLN A 431 -4.56 -6.97 15.24
N SER A 432 -5.12 -5.83 14.81
CA SER A 432 -6.42 -5.35 15.25
C SER A 432 -7.57 -6.24 14.80
N SER A 433 -8.64 -6.31 15.61
CA SER A 433 -9.88 -7.00 15.24
C SER A 433 -10.79 -6.21 14.28
N PHE A 434 -10.43 -4.96 13.95
CA PHE A 434 -11.16 -4.14 12.99
C PHE A 434 -10.67 -4.42 11.56
N THR A 435 -11.58 -4.40 10.59
CA THR A 435 -11.31 -4.60 9.16
C THR A 435 -11.40 -3.33 8.33
N ASP A 436 -11.86 -2.23 8.94
CA ASP A 436 -12.13 -0.94 8.31
C ASP A 436 -11.22 0.16 8.90
N GLU A 437 -11.49 1.44 8.62
CA GLU A 437 -10.69 2.57 9.10
C GLU A 437 -10.55 2.63 10.62
N ASN A 438 -11.41 1.94 11.38
CA ASN A 438 -11.28 1.86 12.83
C ASN A 438 -10.02 1.10 13.25
N ALA A 439 -9.46 0.23 12.42
CA ALA A 439 -8.16 -0.41 12.68
C ALA A 439 -7.06 0.65 12.82
N LEU A 440 -7.04 1.61 11.89
CA LEU A 440 -6.12 2.74 11.90
C LEU A 440 -6.39 3.68 13.07
N VAL A 441 -7.63 4.16 13.20
CA VAL A 441 -8.00 5.14 14.23
C VAL A 441 -7.74 4.59 15.64
N ASN A 442 -8.03 3.31 15.88
CA ASN A 442 -7.76 2.67 17.15
C ASN A 442 -6.26 2.57 17.44
N ALA A 443 -5.45 2.17 16.46
CA ALA A 443 -4.00 2.05 16.61
C ALA A 443 -3.34 3.41 16.88
N VAL A 444 -3.70 4.45 16.09
CA VAL A 444 -3.17 5.82 16.27
C VAL A 444 -3.47 6.33 17.68
N ASN A 445 -4.72 6.22 18.12
CA ASN A 445 -5.13 6.72 19.43
C ASN A 445 -4.50 5.94 20.59
N THR A 446 -4.32 4.63 20.43
CA THR A 446 -3.67 3.79 21.43
C THR A 446 -2.20 4.14 21.59
N ILE A 447 -1.46 4.26 20.49
CA ILE A 447 -0.01 4.53 20.51
C ILE A 447 0.29 5.96 20.97
N ASN A 448 -0.45 6.94 20.46
CA ASN A 448 -0.14 8.35 20.66
C ASN A 448 -0.90 8.96 21.85
N SER A 449 -1.76 8.19 22.53
CA SER A 449 -2.64 8.69 23.60
C SER A 449 -3.51 9.88 23.14
N THR A 450 -4.04 9.78 21.92
CA THR A 450 -4.88 10.81 21.29
C THR A 450 -6.35 10.40 21.27
N ASN A 451 -7.20 11.29 20.75
CA ASN A 451 -8.61 11.02 20.47
C ASN A 451 -8.99 11.65 19.12
N LEU A 452 -8.23 11.26 18.09
CA LEU A 452 -8.44 11.65 16.70
C LEU A 452 -9.48 10.73 16.07
N ASP A 453 -10.30 11.26 15.18
CA ASP A 453 -11.11 10.46 14.26
C ASP A 453 -10.44 10.35 12.87
N PHE A 454 -11.04 9.60 11.96
CA PHE A 454 -10.49 9.41 10.61
C PHE A 454 -10.40 10.73 9.83
N LYS A 455 -11.36 11.64 10.02
CA LYS A 455 -11.35 12.98 9.41
C LYS A 455 -10.14 13.78 9.90
N ASP A 456 -9.83 13.72 11.19
CA ASP A 456 -8.67 14.44 11.74
C ASP A 456 -7.35 13.98 11.08
N LEU A 457 -7.22 12.67 10.81
CA LEU A 457 -6.06 12.10 10.12
C LEU A 457 -5.97 12.56 8.65
N LEU A 458 -7.09 12.55 7.94
CA LEU A 458 -7.14 13.02 6.54
C LEU A 458 -6.84 14.52 6.43
N VAL A 459 -7.36 15.34 7.34
CA VAL A 459 -7.06 16.78 7.36
C VAL A 459 -5.56 17.01 7.59
N ALA A 460 -4.98 16.35 8.61
CA ALA A 460 -3.55 16.45 8.89
C ALA A 460 -2.68 16.00 7.71
N TRP A 461 -3.11 14.96 6.99
CA TRP A 461 -2.44 14.49 5.77
C TRP A 461 -2.49 15.53 4.64
N GLY A 462 -3.65 16.16 4.42
CA GLY A 462 -3.79 17.23 3.44
C GLY A 462 -2.94 18.46 3.77
N GLU A 463 -2.84 18.82 5.05
CA GLU A 463 -1.96 19.91 5.49
C GLU A 463 -0.47 19.55 5.27
N ALA A 464 -0.07 18.32 5.60
CA ALA A 464 1.29 17.83 5.36
C ALA A 464 1.67 17.86 3.88
N ALA A 465 0.72 17.61 2.98
CA ALA A 465 0.92 17.68 1.54
C ALA A 465 1.14 19.13 1.04
N ILE A 466 0.42 20.12 1.60
CA ILE A 466 0.64 21.55 1.34
C ILE A 466 2.01 22.00 1.88
N HIS A 467 2.36 21.59 3.10
CA HIS A 467 3.61 21.93 3.78
C HIS A 467 4.79 21.02 3.42
N THR A 468 4.73 20.30 2.31
CA THR A 468 5.63 19.18 2.02
C THR A 468 7.12 19.52 1.99
N SER A 469 7.51 20.76 1.73
CA SER A 469 8.93 21.20 1.73
C SER A 469 9.40 21.73 3.09
N ASP A 470 8.48 21.97 4.03
CA ASP A 470 8.80 22.52 5.34
C ASP A 470 9.26 21.40 6.30
N THR A 471 10.58 21.32 6.51
CA THR A 471 11.21 20.35 7.42
C THR A 471 10.82 20.52 8.91
N THR A 472 10.13 21.61 9.25
CA THR A 472 9.73 21.93 10.62
C THR A 472 8.24 21.73 10.87
N TYR A 473 7.45 21.47 9.82
CA TYR A 473 6.01 21.24 9.92
C TYR A 473 5.73 19.84 10.48
N THR A 474 4.86 19.76 11.49
CA THR A 474 4.47 18.49 12.13
C THR A 474 2.97 18.48 12.45
N PRO A 475 2.24 17.41 12.12
CA PRO A 475 2.70 16.20 11.42
C PRO A 475 3.04 16.49 9.93
N GLY A 476 4.11 15.89 9.40
CA GLY A 476 4.67 16.23 8.08
C GLY A 476 5.43 15.08 7.41
N TYR A 477 5.70 15.22 6.11
CA TYR A 477 6.48 14.24 5.32
C TYR A 477 7.98 14.43 5.43
N ASN A 478 8.41 15.67 5.58
CA ASN A 478 9.80 16.08 5.46
C ASN A 478 10.37 16.40 6.83
N THR A 479 11.41 15.69 7.23
CA THR A 479 12.20 16.00 8.44
C THR A 479 13.63 16.44 8.08
N GLY A 480 13.96 16.44 6.79
CA GLY A 480 15.31 16.64 6.27
C GLY A 480 16.28 15.46 6.52
N ALA A 481 15.82 14.38 7.16
CA ALA A 481 16.63 13.22 7.51
C ALA A 481 15.77 11.94 7.58
N TYR A 482 16.37 10.83 8.02
CA TYR A 482 15.62 9.62 8.32
C TYR A 482 14.68 9.82 9.51
N PHE A 483 13.45 9.37 9.35
CA PHE A 483 12.57 8.98 10.45
C PHE A 483 12.95 7.56 10.87
N THR A 484 13.27 7.38 12.15
CA THR A 484 13.66 6.08 12.70
C THR A 484 12.54 5.50 13.56
N SER A 485 12.18 4.24 13.29
CA SER A 485 11.24 3.46 14.06
C SER A 485 11.93 2.23 14.63
N ASP A 486 11.95 2.09 15.95
CA ASP A 486 12.49 0.92 16.64
C ASP A 486 11.37 0.04 17.17
N LEU A 487 11.38 -1.24 16.82
CA LEU A 487 10.41 -2.22 17.31
C LEU A 487 11.10 -3.57 17.48
N ASN A 488 10.89 -4.22 18.63
CA ASN A 488 11.44 -5.55 18.92
C ASN A 488 12.97 -5.70 18.71
N GLY A 489 13.72 -4.60 18.90
CA GLY A 489 15.18 -4.58 18.71
C GLY A 489 15.63 -4.42 17.25
N ILE A 490 14.70 -4.22 16.32
CA ILE A 490 14.96 -3.93 14.90
C ILE A 490 14.66 -2.45 14.65
N THR A 491 15.61 -1.78 14.01
CA THR A 491 15.49 -0.39 13.59
C THR A 491 15.09 -0.31 12.11
N TYR A 492 14.03 0.42 11.80
CA TYR A 492 13.54 0.71 10.45
C TYR A 492 13.72 2.20 10.15
N ASN A 493 14.31 2.53 9.01
CA ASN A 493 14.62 3.91 8.62
C ASN A 493 13.81 4.29 7.39
N LEU A 494 12.95 5.29 7.55
CA LEU A 494 12.14 5.87 6.50
C LEU A 494 12.72 7.22 6.12
N GLY A 495 13.10 7.43 4.85
CA GLY A 495 13.61 8.73 4.42
C GLY A 495 12.51 9.80 4.34
N SER A 496 12.91 11.06 4.41
CA SER A 496 12.00 12.22 4.26
C SER A 496 11.35 12.28 2.88
N ILE A 497 10.15 12.83 2.78
CA ILE A 497 9.47 13.02 1.49
C ILE A 497 9.21 14.51 1.29
N ASP A 498 9.55 15.03 0.12
CA ASP A 498 9.09 16.33 -0.37
C ASP A 498 8.37 16.07 -1.69
N LEU A 499 7.05 16.19 -1.70
CA LEU A 499 6.21 15.94 -2.86
C LEU A 499 6.52 16.91 -4.01
N ASN A 500 7.15 18.07 -3.75
CA ASN A 500 7.62 18.96 -4.81
C ASN A 500 8.89 18.46 -5.53
N ASN A 501 9.57 17.44 -4.99
CA ASN A 501 10.72 16.82 -5.64
C ASN A 501 10.35 15.76 -6.68
N TYR A 502 9.08 15.36 -6.76
CA TYR A 502 8.62 14.36 -7.73
C TYR A 502 8.11 15.01 -9.02
N ASP A 503 8.15 14.25 -10.11
CA ASP A 503 7.62 14.68 -11.42
C ASP A 503 6.44 13.79 -11.85
N PRO A 504 5.20 14.33 -11.94
CA PRO A 504 4.85 15.73 -11.71
C PRO A 504 4.91 16.10 -10.22
N GLN A 505 5.05 17.40 -9.97
CA GLN A 505 4.90 17.96 -8.63
C GLN A 505 3.45 17.83 -8.16
N ILE A 506 3.22 17.95 -6.86
CA ILE A 506 1.88 17.83 -6.28
C ILE A 506 0.89 18.81 -6.92
N PHE A 507 -0.24 18.28 -7.37
CA PHE A 507 -1.26 19.04 -8.06
C PHE A 507 -2.12 19.86 -7.09
N PHE A 508 -2.37 21.11 -7.44
CA PHE A 508 -3.35 21.97 -6.77
C PHE A 508 -4.39 22.42 -7.78
N TYR A 509 -5.66 22.22 -7.46
CA TYR A 509 -6.74 22.89 -8.17
C TYR A 509 -6.64 24.40 -7.93
N ASP A 510 -7.09 25.19 -8.89
CA ASP A 510 -7.25 26.63 -8.73
C ASP A 510 -8.45 27.10 -9.54
N SER A 511 -8.61 28.41 -9.73
CA SER A 511 -9.75 28.96 -10.46
C SER A 511 -9.80 28.58 -11.95
N ASN A 512 -8.75 27.96 -12.49
CA ASN A 512 -8.69 27.51 -13.88
C ASN A 512 -9.19 26.08 -14.06
N TRP A 513 -9.43 25.33 -12.98
CA TRP A 513 -9.79 23.92 -13.04
C TRP A 513 -11.18 23.65 -12.48
N VAL A 514 -11.90 22.73 -13.12
CA VAL A 514 -13.09 22.12 -12.52
C VAL A 514 -12.63 21.07 -11.52
N MET A 515 -13.05 21.19 -10.26
CA MET A 515 -12.76 20.18 -9.24
C MET A 515 -13.48 18.88 -9.55
N GLN A 516 -12.79 17.76 -9.35
CA GLN A 516 -13.33 16.43 -9.59
C GLN A 516 -14.25 15.97 -8.45
N GLU A 517 -15.03 14.93 -8.71
CA GLU A 517 -15.90 14.36 -7.68
C GLU A 517 -15.08 13.64 -6.59
N MET A 518 -15.47 13.83 -5.33
CA MET A 518 -14.73 13.28 -4.20
C MET A 518 -15.34 11.99 -3.68
N GLY A 519 -14.59 10.88 -3.76
CA GLY A 519 -14.90 9.65 -3.03
C GLY A 519 -14.52 9.71 -1.55
N PRO A 520 -14.85 8.69 -0.73
CA PRO A 520 -14.42 8.59 0.66
C PRO A 520 -12.89 8.49 0.78
N GLY A 521 -12.30 8.99 1.86
CA GLY A 521 -10.85 8.93 2.07
C GLY A 521 -10.05 9.89 1.18
N THR A 522 -10.65 10.97 0.68
CA THR A 522 -10.00 11.88 -0.28
C THR A 522 -9.73 13.26 0.31
N ASN A 523 -8.70 13.91 -0.24
CA ASN A 523 -8.48 15.34 -0.13
C ASN A 523 -8.44 15.97 -1.52
N ILE A 524 -9.15 17.09 -1.71
CA ILE A 524 -8.88 18.01 -2.83
C ILE A 524 -8.11 19.20 -2.28
N LEU A 525 -6.92 19.42 -2.83
CA LEU A 525 -6.08 20.56 -2.49
C LEU A 525 -6.33 21.70 -3.48
N TYR A 526 -6.83 22.84 -3.01
CA TYR A 526 -7.19 23.98 -3.83
C TYR A 526 -6.38 25.22 -3.44
N LYS A 527 -5.63 25.81 -4.38
CA LYS A 527 -4.92 27.07 -4.19
C LYS A 527 -5.84 28.24 -4.52
N ALA A 528 -6.37 28.88 -3.48
CA ALA A 528 -7.34 29.98 -3.59
C ALA A 528 -6.73 31.30 -4.03
N GLY A 529 -5.44 31.51 -3.75
CA GLY A 529 -4.66 32.62 -4.28
C GLY A 529 -3.26 32.70 -3.68
N SER A 530 -2.44 33.58 -4.24
CA SER A 530 -1.05 33.78 -3.82
C SER A 530 -0.75 35.24 -3.53
N ASN A 531 0.19 35.48 -2.61
CA ASN A 531 0.65 36.80 -2.21
C ASN A 531 -0.51 37.76 -1.85
N LEU A 532 -1.54 37.22 -1.20
CA LEU A 532 -2.73 37.96 -0.82
C LEU A 532 -2.49 38.72 0.48
N THR A 533 -3.13 39.89 0.61
CA THR A 533 -3.12 40.71 1.83
C THR A 533 -4.52 41.27 2.08
N GLY A 534 -4.76 41.80 3.28
CA GLY A 534 -6.03 42.40 3.65
C GLY A 534 -7.15 41.38 3.85
N GLU A 535 -8.39 41.82 3.71
CA GLU A 535 -9.57 40.98 3.84
C GLU A 535 -9.88 40.31 2.49
N GLN A 536 -9.99 38.99 2.49
CA GLN A 536 -10.31 38.17 1.33
C GLN A 536 -11.55 37.32 1.64
N SER A 537 -12.40 37.07 0.64
CA SER A 537 -13.63 36.30 0.83
C SER A 537 -13.97 35.43 -0.37
N TRP A 538 -14.36 34.18 -0.07
CA TRP A 538 -14.72 33.14 -1.03
C TRP A 538 -16.08 32.54 -0.66
N ASN A 539 -16.86 32.19 -1.67
CA ASN A 539 -18.06 31.37 -1.50
C ASN A 539 -17.73 29.93 -1.89
N LEU A 540 -17.88 29.01 -0.96
CA LEU A 540 -17.57 27.60 -1.11
C LEU A 540 -18.86 26.80 -1.20
N ILE A 541 -18.98 25.93 -2.20
CA ILE A 541 -20.03 24.92 -2.25
C ILE A 541 -19.40 23.63 -1.74
N VAL A 542 -19.89 23.18 -0.58
CA VAL A 542 -19.33 22.05 0.16
C VAL A 542 -20.35 20.91 0.16
N PRO A 543 -20.03 19.77 -0.48
CA PRO A 543 -20.92 18.61 -0.47
C PRO A 543 -21.15 18.07 0.94
N ARG A 544 -22.28 17.39 1.14
CA ARG A 544 -22.55 16.68 2.39
C ARG A 544 -21.46 15.64 2.67
N GLY A 545 -20.93 15.64 3.90
CA GLY A 545 -19.86 14.72 4.32
C GLY A 545 -18.45 15.23 4.03
N VAL A 546 -18.31 16.36 3.33
CA VAL A 546 -17.04 17.04 3.10
C VAL A 546 -16.83 18.13 4.15
N THR A 547 -15.62 18.20 4.70
CA THR A 547 -15.17 19.30 5.56
C THR A 547 -14.20 20.17 4.79
N VAL A 548 -14.23 21.49 5.01
CA VAL A 548 -13.21 22.41 4.48
C VAL A 548 -12.29 22.87 5.58
N THR A 549 -11.00 22.86 5.29
CA THR A 549 -9.94 23.44 6.12
C THR A 549 -9.20 24.51 5.31
N THR A 550 -9.03 25.70 5.90
CA THR A 550 -8.22 26.78 5.30
C THR A 550 -6.79 26.71 5.81
N VAL A 551 -5.82 26.73 4.91
CA VAL A 551 -4.39 26.77 5.23
C VAL A 551 -3.80 28.07 4.69
N LEU A 552 -3.05 28.78 5.54
CA LEU A 552 -2.35 30.02 5.22
C LEU A 552 -0.85 29.74 5.22
N MET A 553 -0.18 30.04 4.10
CA MET A 553 1.28 29.96 4.00
C MET A 553 1.85 31.35 3.76
N ASP A 554 2.95 31.68 4.44
CA ASP A 554 3.67 32.91 4.14
C ASP A 554 4.32 32.78 2.74
N SER A 555 4.13 33.81 1.90
CA SER A 555 4.58 33.81 0.50
C SER A 555 6.07 34.07 0.31
#